data_AF-A0A2S4YAT4-F1
#
_entry.id   AF-A0A2S4YAT4-F1
#
_cell.length_a   1.000
_cell.length_b   1.000
_cell.length_c   1.000
_cell.angle_alpha   90.00
_cell.angle_beta   90.00
_cell.angle_gamma   90.00
#
_symmetry.space_group_name_H-M   'P 1'
#
loop_
_entity.id
_entity.type
_entity.pdbx_description
1 polymer ?
#
loop_
_entity_poly.entity_id
_entity_poly.type
_entity_poly.pdbx_seq_one_letter_code
_entity_poly.pdbx_strand_id
1 'polypeptide(L)'
;MTHRPLPDAPRAHPEVFAGRPPEPAPGDVDPAVLAALLQRHGWQRRGGAPGRYGRWTPPGPGGAGTSLLVPVSRAFPDSDDLLGEALDALARSGTPSAREVLVSLAVPSDEIRWWRDAPSGGPGGSLPWTADERLRGAARRMLLAAALATRARAGYYGARHRRPATALLDQVLVGAAVDGGCLTAFVPVATARVLAVRLQQALYAAREAVDYRRATGGMDAFDGAVRAGVSREFTEALIALVEGTEGARVAVQWAPGAGVPEGCAADGEPVEFSPGDLPVLREAGARYLRAEPAVAVVLTGTVVRMRRAA
;
A
#
# COMPACT_ATOMS: atom_id res chain seq x y z
N MET A 1 35.04 -43.24 33.51
CA MET A 1 35.23 -43.13 32.05
C MET A 1 34.03 -42.37 31.48
N THR A 2 33.98 -41.05 31.68
CA THR A 2 34.27 -40.01 30.66
C THR A 2 33.40 -40.10 29.40
N HIS A 3 32.15 -39.66 29.52
CA HIS A 3 31.29 -39.33 28.38
C HIS A 3 31.77 -37.99 27.82
N ARG A 4 32.42 -38.01 26.66
CA ARG A 4 32.83 -36.83 25.90
C ARG A 4 31.63 -36.36 25.07
N PRO A 5 31.11 -35.13 25.23
CA PRO A 5 30.12 -34.61 24.30
C PRO A 5 30.80 -34.30 22.96
N LEU A 6 30.17 -34.70 21.85
CA LEU A 6 30.56 -34.24 20.51
C LEU A 6 30.43 -32.70 20.46
N PRO A 7 31.36 -31.98 19.83
CA PRO A 7 31.16 -30.56 19.57
C PRO A 7 29.99 -30.39 18.58
N ASP A 8 29.01 -29.58 18.99
CA ASP A 8 27.94 -29.09 18.12
C ASP A 8 28.56 -28.51 16.85
N ALA A 9 28.17 -29.06 15.70
CA ALA A 9 28.50 -28.46 14.41
C ALA A 9 27.95 -27.02 14.40
N PRO A 10 28.74 -26.02 13.96
CA PRO A 10 28.24 -24.66 13.86
C PRO A 10 27.04 -24.67 12.92
N ARG A 11 25.85 -24.37 13.46
CA ARG A 11 24.65 -24.13 12.66
C ARG A 11 25.02 -23.06 11.64
N ALA A 12 24.99 -23.42 10.36
CA ALA A 12 25.11 -22.46 9.27
C ALA A 12 24.06 -21.37 9.52
N HIS A 13 24.53 -20.17 9.84
CA HIS A 13 23.69 -18.99 9.88
C HIS A 13 23.07 -18.85 8.48
N PRO A 14 21.73 -18.81 8.35
CA PRO A 14 21.16 -18.42 7.07
C PRO A 14 21.63 -17.00 6.83
N GLU A 15 22.40 -16.81 5.75
CA GLU A 15 22.80 -15.50 5.28
C GLU A 15 21.54 -14.66 5.14
N VAL A 16 21.46 -13.63 5.98
CA VAL A 16 20.44 -12.59 5.90
C VAL A 16 20.75 -11.84 4.60
N PHE A 17 20.22 -12.33 3.48
CA PHE A 17 20.23 -11.59 2.23
C PHE A 17 19.39 -10.34 2.43
N ALA A 18 20.08 -9.21 2.51
CA ALA A 18 19.52 -7.89 2.66
C ALA A 18 18.59 -7.57 1.47
N GLY A 19 17.27 -7.73 1.69
CA GLY A 19 16.20 -6.78 1.34
C GLY A 19 16.03 -6.24 -0.09
N ARG A 20 16.83 -6.64 -1.08
CA ARG A 20 16.62 -6.26 -2.48
C ARG A 20 15.73 -7.32 -3.15
N PRO A 21 14.55 -6.95 -3.70
CA PRO A 21 13.80 -7.90 -4.51
C PRO A 21 14.68 -8.38 -5.68
N PRO A 22 14.54 -9.66 -6.09
CA PRO A 22 15.31 -10.20 -7.21
C PRO A 22 15.13 -9.32 -8.44
N GLU A 23 16.19 -9.08 -9.20
CA GLU A 23 16.07 -8.30 -10.43
C GLU A 23 15.22 -9.08 -11.45
N PRO A 24 14.28 -8.40 -12.15
CA PRO A 24 13.43 -9.08 -13.11
C PRO A 24 14.29 -9.60 -14.27
N ALA A 25 14.16 -10.88 -14.60
CA ALA A 25 14.87 -11.44 -15.74
C ALA A 25 14.21 -10.96 -17.06
N PRO A 26 14.98 -10.55 -18.08
CA PRO A 26 14.41 -10.09 -19.35
C PRO A 26 13.44 -11.09 -19.98
N GLY A 27 13.72 -12.39 -19.84
CA GLY A 27 12.90 -13.49 -20.36
C GLY A 27 11.51 -13.64 -19.71
N ASP A 28 11.28 -13.06 -18.54
CA ASP A 28 10.02 -13.18 -17.79
C ASP A 28 9.15 -11.91 -17.86
N VAL A 29 9.66 -10.80 -18.42
CA VAL A 29 8.95 -9.51 -18.49
C VAL A 29 8.01 -9.44 -19.70
N ASP A 30 6.70 -9.35 -19.48
CA ASP A 30 5.77 -9.01 -20.56
C ASP A 30 5.96 -7.53 -20.99
N PRO A 31 6.27 -7.23 -22.27
CA PRO A 31 6.42 -5.86 -22.76
C PRO A 31 5.18 -4.99 -22.53
N ALA A 32 3.98 -5.56 -22.57
CA ALA A 32 2.74 -4.82 -22.30
C ALA A 32 2.65 -4.41 -20.82
N VAL A 33 3.09 -5.28 -19.91
CA VAL A 33 3.17 -4.97 -18.47
C VAL A 33 4.21 -3.88 -18.20
N LEU A 34 5.40 -3.98 -18.81
CA LEU A 34 6.43 -2.93 -18.70
C LEU A 34 5.90 -1.58 -19.22
N ALA A 35 5.27 -1.55 -20.40
CA ALA A 35 4.69 -0.33 -20.95
C ALA A 35 3.62 0.29 -20.04
N ALA A 36 2.73 -0.54 -19.46
CA ALA A 36 1.70 -0.08 -18.52
C ALA A 36 2.30 0.49 -17.23
N LEU A 37 3.35 -0.14 -16.68
CA LEU A 37 4.05 0.35 -15.49
C LEU A 37 4.80 1.66 -15.77
N LEU A 38 5.46 1.77 -16.92
CA LEU A 38 6.12 3.02 -17.33
C LEU A 38 5.11 4.17 -17.39
N GLN A 39 3.99 3.97 -18.07
CA GLN A 39 2.93 4.98 -18.16
C GLN A 39 2.38 5.38 -16.77
N ARG A 40 2.11 4.39 -15.91
CA ARG A 40 1.65 4.61 -14.53
C ARG A 40 2.60 5.49 -13.73
N HIS A 41 3.90 5.27 -13.90
CA HIS A 41 4.96 5.99 -13.18
C HIS A 41 5.43 7.26 -13.91
N GLY A 42 4.61 7.77 -14.82
CA GLY A 42 4.79 9.09 -15.46
C GLY A 42 5.78 9.11 -16.62
N TRP A 43 6.29 7.95 -17.06
CA TRP A 43 7.14 7.89 -18.24
C TRP A 43 6.30 8.20 -19.48
N GLN A 44 6.90 8.94 -20.41
CA GLN A 44 6.21 9.42 -21.60
C GLN A 44 6.72 8.70 -22.83
N ARG A 45 5.78 8.19 -23.64
CA ARG A 45 6.09 7.63 -24.94
C ARG A 45 6.31 8.76 -25.95
N ARG A 46 7.56 8.96 -26.39
CA ARG A 46 8.01 10.06 -27.28
C ARG A 46 8.25 9.60 -28.72
N GLY A 47 7.57 8.54 -29.15
CA GLY A 47 7.67 7.96 -30.49
C GLY A 47 8.13 6.50 -30.46
N GLY A 48 8.73 6.05 -31.57
CA GLY A 48 9.15 4.66 -31.79
C GLY A 48 8.79 4.19 -33.19
N ALA A 49 9.23 2.99 -33.55
CA ALA A 49 8.83 2.35 -34.80
C ALA A 49 7.46 1.67 -34.59
N PRO A 50 6.38 2.13 -35.26
CA PRO A 50 5.05 1.54 -35.11
C PRO A 50 5.08 0.03 -35.33
N GLY A 51 4.43 -0.72 -34.43
CA GLY A 51 4.39 -2.18 -34.47
C GLY A 51 5.68 -2.89 -34.02
N ARG A 52 6.78 -2.19 -33.77
CA ARG A 52 8.06 -2.78 -33.32
C ARG A 52 8.43 -2.42 -31.90
N TYR A 53 8.64 -1.13 -31.63
CA TYR A 53 9.02 -0.66 -30.29
C TYR A 53 8.52 0.76 -30.01
N GLY A 54 8.31 1.07 -28.73
CA GLY A 54 8.05 2.41 -28.22
C GLY A 54 9.30 3.00 -27.54
N ARG A 55 9.56 4.28 -27.78
CA ARG A 55 10.60 5.04 -27.08
C ARG A 55 9.99 5.77 -25.88
N TRP A 56 10.50 5.49 -24.69
CA TRP A 56 10.03 6.05 -23.43
C TRP A 56 11.09 6.92 -22.77
N THR A 57 10.67 8.06 -22.23
CA THR A 57 11.55 9.00 -21.50
C THR A 57 11.02 9.20 -20.07
N PRO A 58 11.91 9.36 -19.08
CA PRO A 58 11.51 9.50 -17.67
C PRO A 58 10.73 10.79 -17.43
N PRO A 59 9.91 10.85 -16.35
CA PRO A 59 9.23 12.06 -15.94
C PRO A 59 10.22 13.15 -15.47
N GLY A 60 9.85 14.43 -15.68
CA GLY A 60 10.57 15.59 -15.16
C GLY A 60 11.61 16.23 -16.11
N PRO A 61 12.10 17.43 -15.77
CA PRO A 61 12.97 18.24 -16.64
C PRO A 61 14.39 17.68 -16.82
N GLY A 62 14.83 16.76 -15.94
CA GLY A 62 16.13 16.08 -16.02
C GLY A 62 16.17 14.85 -16.95
N GLY A 63 15.06 14.54 -17.63
CA GLY A 63 14.90 13.31 -18.41
C GLY A 63 15.66 13.25 -19.75
N ALA A 64 16.53 14.22 -20.04
CA ALA A 64 17.16 14.37 -21.35
C ALA A 64 18.16 13.26 -21.71
N GLY A 65 18.66 12.49 -20.74
CA GLY A 65 19.72 11.49 -20.97
C GLY A 65 19.26 10.03 -21.06
N THR A 66 18.11 9.67 -20.47
CA THR A 66 17.66 8.27 -20.41
C THR A 66 16.50 8.05 -21.36
N SER A 67 16.66 7.14 -22.31
CA SER A 67 15.62 6.74 -23.26
C SER A 67 15.55 5.22 -23.27
N LEU A 68 14.37 4.65 -23.05
CA LEU A 68 14.13 3.22 -23.09
C LEU A 68 13.49 2.85 -24.42
N LEU A 69 13.90 1.73 -24.99
CA LEU A 69 13.22 1.09 -26.11
C LEU A 69 12.49 -0.12 -25.57
N VAL A 70 11.16 -0.09 -25.65
CA VAL A 70 10.32 -1.20 -25.17
C VAL A 70 9.65 -1.84 -26.38
N PRO A 71 9.87 -3.14 -26.65
CA PRO A 71 9.22 -3.82 -27.76
C PRO A 71 7.70 -3.83 -27.58
N VAL A 72 6.95 -3.86 -28.69
CA VAL A 72 5.48 -3.94 -28.65
C VAL A 72 5.02 -5.35 -28.28
N SER A 73 5.82 -6.37 -28.59
CA SER A 73 5.52 -7.78 -28.34
C SER A 73 6.81 -8.61 -28.31
N ARG A 74 6.75 -9.78 -27.66
CA ARG A 74 7.81 -10.81 -27.69
C ARG A 74 7.92 -11.54 -29.03
N ALA A 75 7.02 -11.29 -29.98
CA ALA A 75 7.06 -11.92 -31.30
C ALA A 75 8.28 -11.52 -32.15
N PHE A 76 9.05 -10.51 -31.73
CA PHE A 76 10.23 -10.05 -32.46
C PHE A 76 11.53 -10.71 -31.94
N PRO A 77 12.46 -11.08 -32.83
CA PRO A 77 13.70 -11.78 -32.45
C PRO A 77 14.60 -11.00 -31.48
N ASP A 78 14.57 -9.67 -31.54
CA ASP A 78 15.35 -8.73 -30.72
C ASP A 78 14.65 -8.32 -29.41
N SER A 79 13.51 -8.93 -29.09
CA SER A 79 12.69 -8.52 -27.95
C SER A 79 13.39 -8.72 -26.60
N ASP A 80 14.06 -9.85 -26.38
CA ASP A 80 14.76 -10.11 -25.12
C ASP A 80 15.99 -9.18 -24.95
N ASP A 81 16.70 -8.85 -26.03
CA ASP A 81 17.81 -7.89 -26.02
C ASP A 81 17.30 -6.47 -25.66
N LEU A 82 16.22 -6.01 -26.30
CA LEU A 82 15.60 -4.71 -26.01
C LEU A 82 15.07 -4.63 -24.57
N LEU A 83 14.45 -5.70 -24.07
CA LEU A 83 14.01 -5.77 -22.68
C LEU A 83 15.20 -5.74 -21.73
N GLY A 84 16.28 -6.48 -22.03
CA GLY A 84 17.52 -6.45 -21.27
C GLY A 84 18.09 -5.04 -21.16
N GLU A 85 18.27 -4.36 -22.28
CA GLU A 85 18.75 -2.97 -22.33
C GLU A 85 17.85 -2.00 -21.57
N ALA A 86 16.52 -2.17 -21.66
CA ALA A 86 15.55 -1.33 -20.96
C ALA A 86 15.63 -1.52 -19.44
N LEU A 87 15.74 -2.76 -18.96
CA LEU A 87 15.88 -3.07 -17.53
C LEU A 87 17.19 -2.53 -16.97
N ASP A 88 18.27 -2.68 -17.73
CA ASP A 88 19.59 -2.13 -17.43
C ASP A 88 19.57 -0.60 -17.32
N ALA A 89 18.90 0.07 -18.26
CA ALA A 89 18.76 1.52 -18.26
C ALA A 89 17.85 2.01 -17.12
N LEU A 90 16.82 1.24 -16.74
CA LEU A 90 16.02 1.50 -15.54
C LEU A 90 16.85 1.35 -14.26
N ALA A 91 17.65 0.28 -14.15
CA ALA A 91 18.48 0.02 -12.97
C ALA A 91 19.57 1.08 -12.77
N ARG A 92 20.10 1.64 -13.87
CA ARG A 92 21.05 2.77 -13.85
C ARG A 92 20.38 4.13 -13.71
N SER A 93 19.06 4.22 -13.89
CA SER A 93 18.33 5.48 -13.74
C SER A 93 18.32 5.91 -12.27
N GLY A 94 18.73 7.15 -12.00
CA GLY A 94 18.60 7.75 -10.67
C GLY A 94 17.18 8.18 -10.31
N THR A 95 16.18 7.91 -11.16
CA THR A 95 14.81 8.40 -10.93
C THR A 95 14.04 7.47 -9.99
N PRO A 96 13.27 8.00 -9.00
CA PRO A 96 12.44 7.18 -8.12
C PRO A 96 11.45 6.29 -8.88
N SER A 97 10.87 6.81 -9.98
CA SER A 97 9.91 6.08 -10.82
C SER A 97 10.53 4.84 -11.48
N ALA A 98 11.81 4.86 -11.84
CA ALA A 98 12.49 3.67 -12.38
C ALA A 98 12.54 2.54 -11.34
N ARG A 99 12.83 2.88 -10.09
CA ARG A 99 12.86 1.91 -8.99
C ARG A 99 11.49 1.30 -8.73
N GLU A 100 10.43 2.10 -8.75
CA GLU A 100 9.06 1.60 -8.57
C GLU A 100 8.65 0.65 -9.72
N VAL A 101 9.01 0.95 -10.97
CA VAL A 101 8.81 0.04 -12.11
C VAL A 101 9.53 -1.30 -11.89
N LEU A 102 10.82 -1.26 -11.48
CA LEU A 102 11.59 -2.48 -11.24
C LEU A 102 11.01 -3.32 -10.10
N VAL A 103 10.54 -2.69 -9.01
CA VAL A 103 9.87 -3.39 -7.90
C VAL A 103 8.58 -4.07 -8.39
N SER A 104 7.75 -3.37 -9.15
CA SER A 104 6.49 -3.91 -9.68
C SER A 104 6.69 -5.03 -10.72
N LEU A 105 7.84 -5.06 -11.40
CA LEU A 105 8.21 -6.16 -12.31
C LEU A 105 8.77 -7.36 -11.55
N ALA A 106 9.65 -7.13 -10.56
CA ALA A 106 10.23 -8.18 -9.74
C ALA A 106 9.18 -8.91 -8.89
N VAL A 107 8.21 -8.16 -8.37
CA VAL A 107 7.12 -8.67 -7.54
C VAL A 107 5.82 -8.09 -8.08
N PRO A 108 5.10 -8.81 -8.97
CA PRO A 108 3.81 -8.37 -9.49
C PRO A 108 2.86 -7.99 -8.36
N SER A 109 2.51 -6.71 -8.28
CA SER A 109 1.84 -6.11 -7.13
C SER A 109 0.72 -5.15 -7.52
N ASP A 110 -0.34 -5.16 -6.73
CA ASP A 110 -1.31 -4.06 -6.70
C ASP A 110 -0.68 -2.89 -5.92
N GLU A 111 -0.79 -1.67 -6.42
CA GLU A 111 -0.20 -0.47 -5.81
C GLU A 111 -1.25 0.29 -5.00
N ILE A 112 -0.91 0.65 -3.76
CA ILE A 112 -1.72 1.55 -2.94
C ILE A 112 -0.93 2.82 -2.71
N ARG A 113 -1.52 3.97 -3.02
CA ARG A 113 -0.90 5.28 -2.89
C ARG A 113 -1.66 6.15 -1.92
N TRP A 114 -0.95 6.83 -1.03
CA TRP A 114 -1.50 7.81 -0.09
C TRP A 114 -0.87 9.17 -0.33
N TRP A 115 -1.70 10.20 -0.37
CA TRP A 115 -1.27 11.60 -0.42
C TRP A 115 -1.85 12.37 0.76
N ARG A 116 -1.08 13.34 1.24
CA ARG A 116 -1.52 14.33 2.23
C ARG A 116 -1.21 15.71 1.70
N ASP A 117 -2.25 16.51 1.51
CA ASP A 117 -2.10 17.89 1.07
C ASP A 117 -1.74 18.72 2.32
N ALA A 118 -0.43 18.95 2.52
CA ALA A 118 0.08 19.66 3.68
C ALA A 118 0.10 21.18 3.43
N PRO A 119 -0.34 22.02 4.39
CA PRO A 119 -0.20 23.47 4.29
C PRO A 119 1.29 23.82 4.22
N SER A 120 1.73 24.45 3.14
CA SER A 120 3.13 24.83 2.84
C SER A 120 4.13 23.66 2.80
N GLY A 121 4.28 23.03 1.62
CA GLY A 121 5.38 22.12 1.33
C GLY A 121 6.74 22.81 1.43
N GLY A 122 7.75 22.10 1.91
CA GLY A 122 9.12 22.60 1.96
C GLY A 122 9.69 22.83 0.54
N PRO A 123 10.82 23.54 0.41
CA PRO A 123 11.50 23.71 -0.87
C PRO A 123 11.71 22.35 -1.56
N GLY A 124 11.39 22.27 -2.85
CA GLY A 124 11.60 21.07 -3.65
C GLY A 124 10.65 19.90 -3.36
N GLY A 125 9.50 20.11 -2.71
CA GLY A 125 8.54 19.03 -2.44
C GLY A 125 8.92 18.14 -1.24
N SER A 126 9.86 18.61 -0.41
CA SER A 126 10.24 17.96 0.84
C SER A 126 9.11 18.06 1.89
N LEU A 127 8.86 16.96 2.61
CA LEU A 127 7.97 16.98 3.77
C LEU A 127 8.75 17.15 5.07
N PRO A 128 8.19 17.89 6.04
CA PRO A 128 8.66 17.84 7.40
C PRO A 128 8.66 16.39 7.93
N TRP A 129 9.68 16.03 8.71
CA TRP A 129 9.84 14.68 9.28
C TRP A 129 8.56 14.16 9.97
N THR A 130 7.92 15.00 10.78
CA THR A 130 6.69 14.64 11.50
C THR A 130 5.51 14.39 10.57
N ALA A 131 5.48 15.02 9.38
CA ALA A 131 4.45 14.77 8.39
C ALA A 131 4.67 13.44 7.66
N ASP A 132 5.93 13.09 7.34
CA ASP A 132 6.28 11.76 6.79
C ASP A 132 5.97 10.63 7.78
N GLU A 133 6.36 10.76 9.05
CA GLU A 133 6.04 9.77 10.08
C GLU A 133 4.53 9.55 10.25
N ARG A 134 3.75 10.64 10.21
CA ARG A 134 2.28 10.56 10.29
C ARG A 134 1.69 9.88 9.05
N LEU A 135 2.21 10.18 7.85
CA LEU A 135 1.79 9.52 6.60
C LEU A 135 2.05 8.01 6.67
N ARG A 136 3.29 7.59 7.00
CA ARG A 136 3.65 6.17 7.15
C ARG A 136 2.84 5.48 8.24
N GLY A 137 2.65 6.16 9.37
CA GLY A 137 1.84 5.67 10.49
C GLY A 137 0.38 5.44 10.10
N ALA A 138 -0.23 6.39 9.40
CA ALA A 138 -1.61 6.29 8.91
C ALA A 138 -1.76 5.18 7.86
N ALA A 139 -0.87 5.12 6.87
CA ALA A 139 -0.86 4.07 5.85
C ALA A 139 -0.72 2.68 6.47
N ARG A 140 0.21 2.50 7.42
CA ARG A 140 0.39 1.22 8.13
C ARG A 140 -0.87 0.82 8.92
N ARG A 141 -1.52 1.77 9.61
CA ARG A 141 -2.79 1.49 10.32
C ARG A 141 -3.89 1.10 9.36
N MET A 142 -3.97 1.74 8.20
CA MET A 142 -4.97 1.46 7.17
C MET A 142 -4.77 0.07 6.56
N LEU A 143 -3.54 -0.30 6.20
CA LEU A 143 -3.21 -1.64 5.73
C LEU A 143 -3.52 -2.71 6.78
N LEU A 144 -3.21 -2.45 8.06
CA LEU A 144 -3.55 -3.37 9.14
C LEU A 144 -5.07 -3.52 9.31
N ALA A 145 -5.84 -2.44 9.21
CA ALA A 145 -7.29 -2.49 9.27
C ALA A 145 -7.89 -3.28 8.10
N ALA A 146 -7.38 -3.09 6.88
CA ALA A 146 -7.76 -3.88 5.72
C ALA A 146 -7.41 -5.37 5.91
N ALA A 147 -6.22 -5.67 6.43
CA ALA A 147 -5.79 -7.03 6.75
C ALA A 147 -6.70 -7.70 7.80
N LEU A 148 -7.13 -6.97 8.84
CA LEU A 148 -8.10 -7.46 9.82
C LEU A 148 -9.46 -7.78 9.18
N ALA A 149 -9.93 -6.92 8.28
CA ALA A 149 -11.17 -7.10 7.53
C ALA A 149 -11.15 -8.27 6.53
N THR A 150 -9.97 -8.83 6.22
CA THR A 150 -9.89 -10.12 5.49
C THR A 150 -10.21 -11.32 6.38
N ARG A 151 -10.16 -11.17 7.71
CA ARG A 151 -10.28 -12.28 8.68
C ARG A 151 -11.68 -12.42 9.26
N ALA A 152 -12.38 -11.31 9.45
CA ALA A 152 -13.76 -11.30 9.93
C ALA A 152 -14.47 -10.03 9.43
N ARG A 153 -15.80 -10.05 9.43
CA ARG A 153 -16.62 -8.85 9.23
C ARG A 153 -17.02 -8.32 10.60
N ALA A 154 -16.34 -7.29 11.08
CA ALA A 154 -16.63 -6.68 12.36
C ALA A 154 -16.41 -5.17 12.32
N GLY A 155 -17.29 -4.43 13.01
CA GLY A 155 -17.12 -2.98 13.19
C GLY A 155 -15.93 -2.65 14.09
N TYR A 156 -15.46 -3.59 14.91
CA TYR A 156 -14.31 -3.43 15.79
C TYR A 156 -13.55 -4.75 15.87
N TYR A 157 -12.20 -4.72 15.91
CA TYR A 157 -11.38 -5.94 16.03
C TYR A 157 -10.62 -6.01 17.35
N GLY A 158 -10.15 -4.88 17.87
CA GLY A 158 -9.33 -4.82 19.08
C GLY A 158 -8.07 -5.67 18.94
N ALA A 159 -7.93 -6.68 19.79
CA ALA A 159 -6.81 -7.63 19.73
C ALA A 159 -7.06 -8.84 18.81
N ARG A 160 -8.30 -9.04 18.34
CA ARG A 160 -8.66 -10.20 17.50
C ARG A 160 -7.92 -10.15 16.17
N HIS A 161 -7.49 -11.31 15.70
CA HIS A 161 -6.83 -11.50 14.40
C HIS A 161 -5.56 -10.67 14.14
N ARG A 162 -4.99 -9.98 15.14
CA ARG A 162 -3.80 -9.15 14.95
C ARG A 162 -2.59 -9.90 14.41
N ARG A 163 -2.31 -11.10 14.94
CA ARG A 163 -1.18 -11.92 14.49
C ARG A 163 -1.29 -12.27 12.99
N PRO A 164 -2.39 -12.92 12.53
CA PRO A 164 -2.52 -13.26 11.11
C PRO A 164 -2.71 -12.03 10.20
N ALA A 165 -3.15 -10.88 10.70
CA ALA A 165 -3.19 -9.63 9.96
C ALA A 165 -1.78 -9.01 9.79
N THR A 166 -0.95 -9.07 10.85
CA THR A 166 0.44 -8.59 10.79
C THR A 166 1.27 -9.46 9.86
N ALA A 167 1.12 -10.79 9.90
CA ALA A 167 1.81 -11.70 8.99
C ALA A 167 1.44 -11.48 7.50
N LEU A 168 0.24 -10.95 7.22
CA LEU A 168 -0.15 -10.54 5.87
C LEU A 168 0.52 -9.21 5.47
N LEU A 169 0.62 -8.28 6.42
CA LEU A 169 1.29 -6.99 6.22
C LEU A 169 2.80 -7.13 6.00
N ASP A 170 3.44 -8.14 6.60
CA ASP A 170 4.88 -8.41 6.47
C ASP A 170 5.29 -8.75 5.01
N GLN A 171 4.32 -9.02 4.13
CA GLN A 171 4.55 -9.28 2.71
C GLN A 171 4.48 -8.02 1.85
N VAL A 172 3.96 -6.92 2.39
CA VAL A 172 3.76 -5.66 1.64
C VAL A 172 5.09 -4.91 1.60
N LEU A 173 5.52 -4.53 0.39
CA LEU A 173 6.70 -3.70 0.20
C LEU A 173 6.28 -2.24 0.20
N VAL A 174 7.11 -1.36 0.76
CA VAL A 174 6.84 0.08 0.80
C VAL A 174 7.95 0.82 0.08
N GLY A 175 7.57 1.64 -0.90
CA GLY A 175 8.49 2.51 -1.62
C GLY A 175 9.11 3.56 -0.70
N ALA A 176 10.24 4.14 -1.12
CA ALA A 176 10.67 5.39 -0.52
C ALA A 176 9.63 6.47 -0.85
N ALA A 177 9.25 7.30 0.11
CA ALA A 177 8.37 8.43 -0.16
C ALA A 177 9.03 9.30 -1.25
N VAL A 178 8.34 9.48 -2.37
CA VAL A 178 8.83 10.29 -3.48
C VAL A 178 8.50 11.76 -3.18
N ASP A 179 9.28 12.67 -3.74
CA ASP A 179 9.04 14.12 -3.68
C ASP A 179 7.54 14.44 -3.88
N GLY A 180 6.95 15.22 -2.96
CA GLY A 180 5.54 15.59 -3.02
C GLY A 180 4.58 14.84 -2.09
N GLY A 181 5.06 14.07 -1.11
CA GLY A 181 4.20 13.54 -0.03
C GLY A 181 3.32 12.37 -0.41
N CYS A 182 3.75 11.63 -1.42
CA CYS A 182 3.14 10.37 -1.83
C CYS A 182 3.90 9.20 -1.19
N LEU A 183 3.17 8.28 -0.57
CA LEU A 183 3.68 6.98 -0.15
C LEU A 183 3.06 5.90 -1.02
N THR A 184 3.90 5.02 -1.59
CA THR A 184 3.44 3.86 -2.37
C THR A 184 3.71 2.58 -1.59
N ALA A 185 2.71 1.70 -1.49
CA ALA A 185 2.87 0.32 -1.07
C ALA A 185 2.59 -0.63 -2.24
N PHE A 186 3.38 -1.68 -2.36
CA PHE A 186 3.25 -2.75 -3.34
C PHE A 186 2.74 -3.98 -2.62
N VAL A 187 1.50 -4.38 -2.91
CA VAL A 187 0.82 -5.53 -2.34
C VAL A 187 0.96 -6.70 -3.32
N PRO A 188 1.79 -7.73 -3.03
CA PRO A 188 2.02 -8.82 -3.97
C PRO A 188 0.72 -9.53 -4.34
N VAL A 189 0.49 -9.70 -5.64
CA VAL A 189 -0.73 -10.32 -6.17
C VAL A 189 -0.88 -11.75 -5.66
N ALA A 190 0.22 -12.50 -5.63
CA ALA A 190 0.22 -13.92 -5.30
C ALA A 190 -0.15 -14.21 -3.83
N THR A 191 0.19 -13.31 -2.90
CA THR A 191 0.14 -13.63 -1.46
C THR A 191 -0.73 -12.67 -0.66
N ALA A 192 -0.95 -11.44 -1.14
CA ALA A 192 -1.61 -10.39 -0.38
C ALA A 192 -2.73 -9.62 -1.12
N ARG A 193 -3.08 -9.98 -2.37
CA ARG A 193 -4.13 -9.29 -3.16
C ARG A 193 -5.47 -9.10 -2.43
N VAL A 194 -5.87 -10.06 -1.59
CA VAL A 194 -7.10 -9.96 -0.79
C VAL A 194 -7.12 -8.73 0.14
N LEU A 195 -5.94 -8.28 0.59
CA LEU A 195 -5.79 -7.05 1.37
C LEU A 195 -6.13 -5.82 0.54
N ALA A 196 -5.58 -5.70 -0.69
CA ALA A 196 -5.83 -4.57 -1.58
C ALA A 196 -7.31 -4.49 -1.99
N VAL A 197 -7.93 -5.62 -2.32
CA VAL A 197 -9.37 -5.73 -2.61
C VAL A 197 -10.20 -5.25 -1.42
N ARG A 198 -9.87 -5.73 -0.21
CA ARG A 198 -10.61 -5.37 1.00
C ARG A 198 -10.43 -3.89 1.35
N LEU A 199 -9.24 -3.34 1.13
CA LEU A 199 -8.98 -1.92 1.31
C LEU A 199 -9.82 -1.06 0.36
N GLN A 200 -9.84 -1.38 -0.94
CA GLN A 200 -10.64 -0.65 -1.93
C GLN A 200 -12.13 -0.63 -1.54
N GLN A 201 -12.67 -1.79 -1.19
CA GLN A 201 -14.07 -1.91 -0.77
C GLN A 201 -14.37 -1.08 0.48
N ALA A 202 -13.48 -1.09 1.47
CA ALA A 202 -13.63 -0.29 2.68
C ALA A 202 -13.52 1.23 2.41
N LEU A 203 -12.63 1.66 1.50
CA LEU A 203 -12.48 3.06 1.11
C LEU A 203 -13.76 3.60 0.46
N TYR A 204 -14.30 2.89 -0.53
CA TYR A 204 -15.51 3.30 -1.25
C TYR A 204 -16.72 3.31 -0.31
N ALA A 205 -16.90 2.25 0.49
CA ALA A 205 -18.00 2.20 1.45
C ALA A 205 -17.90 3.29 2.54
N ALA A 206 -16.69 3.64 2.99
CA ALA A 206 -16.50 4.74 3.93
C ALA A 206 -16.82 6.09 3.29
N ARG A 207 -16.39 6.34 2.04
CA ARG A 207 -16.70 7.57 1.32
C ARG A 207 -18.21 7.73 1.12
N GLU A 208 -18.86 6.69 0.61
CA GLU A 208 -20.31 6.63 0.43
C GLU A 208 -21.06 6.88 1.74
N ALA A 209 -20.63 6.26 2.84
CA ALA A 209 -21.26 6.44 4.14
C ALA A 209 -21.09 7.87 4.71
N VAL A 210 -19.95 8.51 4.48
CA VAL A 210 -19.76 9.92 4.87
C VAL A 210 -20.66 10.84 4.05
N ASP A 211 -20.75 10.62 2.74
CA ASP A 211 -21.56 11.44 1.84
C ASP A 211 -23.06 11.25 2.13
N TYR A 212 -23.47 10.02 2.42
CA TYR A 212 -24.81 9.71 2.92
C TYR A 212 -25.13 10.45 4.22
N ARG A 213 -24.22 10.42 5.21
CA ARG A 213 -24.41 11.14 6.48
C ARG A 213 -24.52 12.64 6.28
N ARG A 214 -23.80 13.22 5.32
CA ARG A 214 -23.92 14.64 4.96
C ARG A 214 -25.26 14.97 4.31
N ALA A 215 -25.73 14.11 3.42
CA ALA A 215 -26.98 14.34 2.69
C ALA A 215 -28.23 14.14 3.56
N THR A 216 -28.22 13.14 4.45
CA THR A 216 -29.43 12.68 5.15
C THR A 216 -29.39 12.90 6.66
N GLY A 217 -28.20 13.07 7.23
CA GLY A 217 -28.00 12.99 8.67
C GLY A 217 -28.04 11.57 9.24
N GLY A 218 -28.28 10.53 8.45
CA GLY A 218 -28.31 9.13 8.91
C GLY A 218 -26.93 8.49 9.01
N MET A 219 -26.79 7.49 9.91
CA MET A 219 -25.55 6.72 10.13
C MET A 219 -25.68 5.26 9.68
N ASP A 220 -26.84 4.85 9.16
CA ASP A 220 -27.16 3.50 8.70
C ASP A 220 -26.26 3.00 7.57
N ALA A 221 -25.76 3.90 6.71
CA ALA A 221 -24.77 3.55 5.70
C ALA A 221 -23.46 2.98 6.32
N PHE A 222 -23.06 3.45 7.51
CA PHE A 222 -21.90 2.89 8.21
C PHE A 222 -22.16 1.48 8.74
N ASP A 223 -23.39 1.15 9.13
CA ASP A 223 -23.73 -0.22 9.56
C ASP A 223 -23.59 -1.20 8.39
N GLY A 224 -24.01 -0.78 7.18
CA GLY A 224 -23.79 -1.55 5.95
C GLY A 224 -22.32 -1.67 5.56
N ALA A 225 -21.53 -0.60 5.77
CA ALA A 225 -20.13 -0.51 5.39
C ALA A 225 -19.21 -1.51 6.13
N VAL A 226 -19.64 -2.04 7.29
CA VAL A 226 -18.93 -3.13 8.00
C VAL A 226 -18.75 -4.35 7.11
N ARG A 227 -19.73 -4.67 6.24
CA ARG A 227 -19.62 -5.80 5.30
C ARG A 227 -18.54 -5.59 4.25
N ALA A 228 -18.25 -4.34 3.90
CA ALA A 228 -17.19 -3.98 2.97
C ALA A 228 -15.81 -3.94 3.64
N GLY A 229 -15.75 -3.86 4.98
CA GLY A 229 -14.51 -3.87 5.76
C GLY A 229 -14.28 -2.62 6.60
N VAL A 230 -15.23 -1.67 6.62
CA VAL A 230 -15.14 -0.50 7.47
C VAL A 230 -15.26 -0.92 8.94
N SER A 231 -14.35 -0.40 9.76
CA SER A 231 -14.25 -0.69 11.18
C SER A 231 -13.72 0.51 11.92
N ARG A 232 -13.72 0.47 13.25
CA ARG A 232 -13.11 1.47 14.10
C ARG A 232 -11.64 1.68 13.74
N GLU A 233 -10.87 0.61 13.60
CA GLU A 233 -9.46 0.65 13.22
C GLU A 233 -9.26 1.34 11.86
N PHE A 234 -10.17 1.11 10.92
CA PHE A 234 -10.15 1.77 9.61
C PHE A 234 -10.47 3.26 9.72
N THR A 235 -11.52 3.63 10.48
CA THR A 235 -11.87 5.03 10.71
C THR A 235 -10.77 5.79 11.44
N GLU A 236 -10.10 5.16 12.41
CA GLU A 236 -8.94 5.74 13.11
C GLU A 236 -7.74 5.92 12.18
N ALA A 237 -7.54 5.03 11.21
CA ALA A 237 -6.52 5.19 10.18
C ALA A 237 -6.82 6.36 9.23
N LEU A 238 -8.07 6.51 8.79
CA LEU A 238 -8.51 7.66 7.98
C LEU A 238 -8.38 8.97 8.74
N ILE A 239 -8.79 9.02 10.02
CA ILE A 239 -8.62 10.19 10.88
C ILE A 239 -7.14 10.57 10.96
N ALA A 240 -6.25 9.61 11.23
CA ALA A 240 -4.81 9.87 11.31
C ALA A 240 -4.20 10.34 9.98
N LEU A 241 -4.77 9.93 8.85
CA LEU A 241 -4.35 10.37 7.52
C LEU A 241 -4.75 11.82 7.25
N VAL A 242 -5.97 12.22 7.63
CA VAL A 242 -6.56 13.54 7.34
C VAL A 242 -6.21 14.61 8.39
N GLU A 243 -5.96 14.21 9.63
CA GLU A 243 -5.74 15.16 10.73
C GLU A 243 -4.50 16.05 10.48
N GLY A 244 -4.72 17.37 10.45
CA GLY A 244 -3.66 18.35 10.19
C GLY A 244 -3.28 18.50 8.72
N THR A 245 -4.14 18.11 7.78
CA THR A 245 -3.97 18.36 6.33
C THR A 245 -5.13 19.20 5.79
N GLU A 246 -5.02 19.69 4.56
CA GLU A 246 -6.13 20.32 3.81
C GLU A 246 -7.00 19.27 3.10
N GLY A 247 -6.38 18.13 2.78
CA GLY A 247 -7.00 16.98 2.16
C GLY A 247 -6.09 15.76 2.27
N ALA A 248 -6.66 14.58 2.08
CA ALA A 248 -5.91 13.36 1.90
C ALA A 248 -6.57 12.49 0.84
N ARG A 249 -5.76 11.77 0.09
CA ARG A 249 -6.21 10.94 -1.02
C ARG A 249 -5.63 9.55 -0.89
N VAL A 250 -6.41 8.53 -1.26
CA VAL A 250 -5.97 7.14 -1.31
C VAL A 250 -6.40 6.51 -2.62
N ALA A 251 -5.47 5.94 -3.37
CA ALA A 251 -5.76 5.23 -4.60
C ALA A 251 -5.26 3.80 -4.54
N VAL A 252 -6.01 2.89 -5.16
CA VAL A 252 -5.59 1.51 -5.41
C VAL A 252 -5.50 1.32 -6.93
N GLN A 253 -4.37 0.82 -7.41
CA GLN A 253 -4.11 0.56 -8.82
C GLN A 253 -3.71 -0.90 -9.01
N TRP A 254 -4.49 -1.64 -9.78
CA TRP A 254 -4.32 -3.08 -9.95
C TRP A 254 -3.10 -3.45 -10.80
N ALA A 255 -2.42 -4.55 -10.49
CA ALA A 255 -1.28 -5.03 -11.26
C ALA A 255 -1.70 -5.27 -12.74
N PRO A 256 -1.02 -4.66 -13.73
CA PRO A 256 -1.44 -4.75 -15.13
C PRO A 256 -1.54 -6.19 -15.66
N GLY A 257 -0.59 -7.05 -15.27
CA GLY A 257 -0.56 -8.46 -15.70
C GLY A 257 -1.60 -9.36 -15.00
N ALA A 258 -2.20 -8.91 -13.90
CA ALA A 258 -3.16 -9.71 -13.13
C ALA A 258 -4.62 -9.23 -13.28
N GLY A 259 -4.85 -8.16 -14.04
CA GLY A 259 -6.17 -7.58 -14.28
C GLY A 259 -6.85 -7.02 -13.02
N VAL A 260 -8.09 -6.56 -13.19
CA VAL A 260 -8.92 -5.99 -12.12
C VAL A 260 -9.67 -7.12 -11.41
N PRO A 261 -9.60 -7.21 -10.07
CA PRO A 261 -10.40 -8.18 -9.30
C PRO A 261 -11.90 -7.98 -9.47
N GLU A 262 -12.68 -9.05 -9.32
CA GLU A 262 -14.14 -8.99 -9.43
C GLU A 262 -14.75 -8.04 -8.38
N GLY A 263 -15.69 -7.20 -8.82
CA GLY A 263 -16.35 -6.21 -7.96
C GLY A 263 -15.47 -5.01 -7.57
N CYS A 264 -14.31 -4.83 -8.20
CA CYS A 264 -13.47 -3.65 -8.04
C CYS A 264 -13.57 -2.73 -9.26
N ALA A 265 -13.48 -1.43 -8.98
CA ALA A 265 -13.37 -0.40 -10.01
C ALA A 265 -12.03 -0.54 -10.75
N ALA A 266 -12.05 -0.38 -12.08
CA ALA A 266 -10.87 -0.51 -12.93
C ALA A 266 -10.01 0.76 -12.94
N ASP A 267 -10.65 1.90 -12.73
CA ASP A 267 -10.06 3.22 -12.61
C ASP A 267 -9.46 3.41 -11.21
N GLY A 268 -8.19 3.82 -11.19
CA GLY A 268 -7.46 4.13 -9.97
C GLY A 268 -7.72 5.56 -9.49
N GLU A 269 -8.95 6.06 -9.61
CA GLU A 269 -9.31 7.39 -9.13
C GLU A 269 -9.10 7.45 -7.60
N PRO A 270 -8.34 8.43 -7.10
CA PRO A 270 -8.12 8.54 -5.67
C PRO A 270 -9.41 8.86 -4.92
N VAL A 271 -9.70 8.11 -3.86
CA VAL A 271 -10.77 8.43 -2.90
C VAL A 271 -10.27 9.55 -1.99
N GLU A 272 -11.01 10.66 -1.97
CA GLU A 272 -10.63 11.85 -1.21
C GLU A 272 -11.34 11.92 0.14
N PHE A 273 -10.62 12.41 1.14
CA PHE A 273 -11.13 12.75 2.46
C PHE A 273 -10.60 14.12 2.89
N SER A 274 -11.47 14.93 3.50
CA SER A 274 -11.15 16.28 3.95
C SER A 274 -11.34 16.44 5.46
N PRO A 275 -10.79 17.50 6.08
CA PRO A 275 -11.00 17.78 7.50
C PRO A 275 -12.48 17.84 7.92
N GLY A 276 -13.38 18.19 7.00
CA GLY A 276 -14.83 18.19 7.22
C GLY A 276 -15.43 16.79 7.41
N ASP A 277 -14.71 15.71 7.09
CA ASP A 277 -15.13 14.33 7.32
C ASP A 277 -14.82 13.86 8.76
N LEU A 278 -13.87 14.51 9.44
CA LEU A 278 -13.34 14.04 10.73
C LEU A 278 -14.41 13.85 11.82
N PRO A 279 -15.41 14.75 12.01
CA PRO A 279 -16.44 14.55 13.03
C PRO A 279 -17.25 13.26 12.78
N VAL A 280 -17.64 13.01 11.52
CA VAL A 280 -18.42 11.83 11.13
C VAL A 280 -17.61 10.55 11.29
N LEU A 281 -16.34 10.56 10.90
CA LEU A 281 -15.45 9.40 11.08
C LEU A 281 -15.24 9.05 12.57
N ARG A 282 -15.14 10.07 13.45
CA ARG A 282 -15.05 9.86 14.91
C ARG A 282 -16.35 9.30 15.47
N GLU A 283 -17.50 9.81 15.01
CA GLU A 283 -18.82 9.33 15.40
C GLU A 283 -19.00 7.85 15.01
N ALA A 284 -18.63 7.49 13.77
CA ALA A 284 -18.67 6.11 13.27
C ALA A 284 -17.77 5.18 14.10
N GLY A 285 -16.52 5.57 14.37
CA GLY A 285 -15.60 4.78 15.20
C GLY A 285 -16.14 4.53 16.62
N ALA A 286 -16.74 5.55 17.25
CA ALA A 286 -17.38 5.42 18.56
C ALA A 286 -18.64 4.54 18.51
N ARG A 287 -19.41 4.61 17.43
CA ARG A 287 -20.57 3.73 17.22
C ARG A 287 -20.14 2.27 17.10
N TYR A 288 -19.13 1.95 16.29
CA TYR A 288 -18.64 0.58 16.15
C TYR A 288 -18.15 0.00 17.48
N LEU A 289 -17.47 0.80 18.29
CA LEU A 289 -17.06 0.36 19.63
C LEU A 289 -18.26 0.05 20.52
N ARG A 290 -19.28 0.92 20.54
CA ARG A 290 -20.46 0.75 21.39
C ARG A 290 -21.34 -0.42 20.95
N ALA A 291 -21.36 -0.73 19.66
CA ALA A 291 -22.09 -1.86 19.11
C ALA A 291 -21.41 -3.21 19.39
N GLU A 292 -20.16 -3.22 19.83
CA GLU A 292 -19.46 -4.44 20.21
C GLU A 292 -20.16 -5.10 21.42
N PRO A 293 -20.54 -6.39 21.33
CA PRO A 293 -21.14 -7.09 22.45
C PRO A 293 -20.21 -7.12 23.66
N ALA A 294 -20.71 -6.69 24.83
CA ALA A 294 -19.96 -6.81 26.07
C ALA A 294 -19.79 -8.29 26.43
N VAL A 295 -18.54 -8.72 26.64
CA VAL A 295 -18.24 -10.08 27.10
C VAL A 295 -17.85 -10.01 28.57
N ALA A 296 -18.54 -10.78 29.42
CA ALA A 296 -18.14 -10.94 30.81
C ALA A 296 -16.81 -11.70 30.87
N VAL A 297 -15.78 -11.09 31.44
CA VAL A 297 -14.46 -11.70 31.63
C VAL A 297 -14.08 -11.69 33.10
N VAL A 298 -13.45 -12.77 33.56
CA VAL A 298 -12.85 -12.85 34.89
C VAL A 298 -11.37 -12.51 34.75
N LEU A 299 -10.95 -11.43 35.40
CA LEU A 299 -9.55 -11.02 35.47
C LEU A 299 -8.96 -11.56 36.79
N THR A 300 -7.97 -12.44 36.68
CA THR A 300 -7.19 -12.90 37.83
C THR A 300 -5.82 -12.23 37.78
N GLY A 301 -5.43 -11.54 38.85
CA GLY A 301 -4.14 -10.87 38.94
C GLY A 301 -3.62 -10.87 40.38
N THR A 302 -2.30 -10.84 40.52
CA THR A 302 -1.63 -10.78 41.82
C THR A 302 -1.45 -9.31 42.23
N VAL A 303 -1.95 -8.93 43.41
CA VAL A 303 -1.75 -7.58 43.95
C VAL A 303 -0.33 -7.49 44.53
N VAL A 304 0.57 -6.78 43.83
CA VAL A 304 1.99 -6.66 44.22
C VAL A 304 2.29 -5.47 45.14
N ARG A 305 1.41 -4.47 45.20
CA ARG A 305 1.58 -3.30 46.07
C ARG A 305 0.24 -2.66 46.38
N MET A 306 -0.05 -2.48 47.66
CA MET A 306 -1.24 -1.78 48.13
C MET A 306 -0.77 -0.53 48.88
N ARG A 307 -1.18 0.67 48.44
CA ARG A 307 -0.98 1.91 49.21
C ARG A 307 -2.19 2.12 50.10
N ARG A 308 -1.99 2.28 51.41
CA ARG A 308 -3.01 2.82 52.31
C ARG A 308 -3.11 4.32 52.07
N ALA A 309 -4.34 4.82 51.94
CA ALA A 309 -4.61 6.24 52.05
C ALA A 309 -4.31 6.70 53.48
N ALA A 310 -3.57 7.80 53.61
CA ALA A 310 -3.32 8.48 54.88
C ALA A 310 -4.47 9.45 55.17
#